data_AF-B1TFS3-F1
#
_entry.id   AF-B1TFS3-F1
#
_cell.length_a   1.000
_cell.length_b   1.000
_cell.length_c   1.000
_cell.angle_alpha   90.00
_cell.angle_beta   90.00
_cell.angle_gamma   90.00
#
_symmetry.space_group_name_H-M   'P 1'
#
loop_
_entity.id
_entity.type
_entity.pdbx_description
1 polymer ?
#
loop_
_entity_poly.entity_id
_entity_poly.type
_entity_poly.pdbx_seq_one_letter_code
_entity_poly.pdbx_strand_id
1 'polypeptide(L)'
;MGKMTWSVVIHVVAAELELQLRDHLSCVVSAASSVATRDLAVNFNGRLEVEMDVKNIVYSESNISSQPAAVLPSYQYDSGWYPADNKINRNLLFTHGLGYAPTDISIVFSPDQERLYPLIWSWSYQWSGNPVTILVTATAITLSIWDGSEEADGSPLRPLHGAWDGQAGSWTFWKEGYFRVFASR
;
A
#
# COMPACT_ATOMS: atom_id res chain seq x y z
N MET A 1 9.83 -26.02 18.55
CA MET A 1 9.31 -24.63 18.63
C MET A 1 10.29 -23.80 19.44
N GLY A 2 11.17 -23.06 18.78
CA GLY A 2 12.10 -22.13 19.44
C GLY A 2 11.55 -20.71 19.30
N LYS A 3 11.27 -20.04 20.42
CA LYS A 3 10.99 -18.60 20.46
C LYS A 3 12.30 -17.86 20.18
N MET A 4 12.34 -17.02 19.15
CA MET A 4 13.42 -16.03 19.01
C MET A 4 12.92 -14.68 19.52
N THR A 5 13.64 -14.13 20.49
CA THR A 5 13.40 -12.83 21.12
C THR A 5 14.55 -11.92 20.71
N TRP A 6 14.25 -10.70 20.25
CA TRP A 6 15.28 -9.69 19.99
C TRP A 6 15.21 -8.60 21.05
N SER A 7 16.37 -8.22 21.58
CA SER A 7 16.53 -7.18 22.59
C SER A 7 17.44 -6.09 22.05
N VAL A 8 16.91 -4.87 21.93
CA VAL A 8 17.74 -3.68 21.70
C VAL A 8 18.04 -3.08 23.07
N VAL A 9 19.32 -3.01 23.44
CA VAL A 9 19.80 -2.41 24.69
C VAL A 9 20.30 -1.00 24.37
N ILE A 10 19.55 0.01 24.80
CA ILE A 10 20.00 1.42 24.75
C ILE A 10 20.62 1.74 26.11
N HIS A 11 21.93 1.98 26.13
CA HIS A 11 22.61 2.49 27.32
C HIS A 11 22.29 3.97 27.48
N VAL A 12 21.47 4.31 28.49
CA VAL A 12 21.21 5.69 28.87
C VAL A 12 22.19 6.08 29.98
N VAL A 13 23.14 6.95 29.68
CA VAL A 13 23.95 7.63 30.71
C VAL A 13 23.04 8.68 31.34
N ALA A 14 22.71 8.45 32.61
CA ALA A 14 21.74 9.22 33.39
C ALA A 14 22.26 10.62 33.74
N ALA A 15 21.43 11.64 33.54
CA ALA A 15 20.96 12.56 34.60
C ALA A 15 20.37 13.89 34.06
N GLU A 16 20.53 14.23 32.78
CA GLU A 16 20.20 15.60 32.30
C GLU A 16 19.13 15.68 31.21
N LEU A 17 18.43 14.58 30.93
CA LEU A 17 17.42 14.47 29.86
C LEU A 17 15.96 14.41 30.36
N GLU A 18 15.72 14.51 31.68
CA GLU A 18 14.36 14.40 32.24
C GLU A 18 13.44 15.59 31.92
N LEU A 19 13.99 16.77 31.60
CA LEU A 19 13.16 17.94 31.24
C LEU A 19 12.81 18.01 29.75
N GLN A 20 13.71 17.62 28.85
CA GLN A 20 13.44 17.64 27.39
C GLN A 20 12.50 16.51 26.93
N LEU A 21 12.44 15.40 27.68
CA LEU A 21 11.54 14.28 27.36
C LEU A 21 10.08 14.56 27.71
N ARG A 22 9.78 15.42 28.70
CA ARG A 22 8.38 15.75 29.06
C ARG A 22 7.67 16.55 27.97
N ASP A 23 8.35 17.51 27.34
CA ASP A 23 7.76 18.33 26.29
C ASP A 23 7.61 17.55 24.97
N HIS A 24 8.53 16.61 24.68
CA HIS A 24 8.36 15.71 23.53
C HIS A 24 7.30 14.63 23.74
N LEU A 25 7.14 14.10 24.97
CA LEU A 25 6.10 13.12 25.30
C LEU A 25 4.69 13.74 25.24
N SER A 26 4.52 15.02 25.56
CA SER A 26 3.24 15.72 25.38
C SER A 26 2.78 15.72 23.92
N CYS A 27 3.70 15.91 22.97
CA CYS A 27 3.39 15.93 21.53
C CYS A 27 3.06 14.53 20.99
N VAL A 28 3.73 13.50 21.51
CA VAL A 28 3.48 12.09 21.11
C VAL A 28 2.16 11.58 21.71
N VAL A 29 1.82 11.97 22.93
CA VAL A 29 0.54 11.60 23.57
C VAL A 29 -0.65 12.29 22.87
N SER A 30 -0.51 13.51 22.35
CA SER A 30 -1.57 14.14 21.54
C SER A 30 -1.75 13.48 20.16
N ALA A 31 -0.68 12.98 19.54
CA ALA A 31 -0.76 12.26 18.26
C ALA A 31 -1.33 10.84 18.43
N ALA A 32 -1.17 10.23 19.61
CA ALA A 32 -1.73 8.92 19.94
C ALA A 32 -3.19 8.98 20.46
N SER A 33 -3.73 10.16 20.72
CA SER A 33 -5.08 10.35 21.27
C SER A 33 -6.22 10.19 20.24
N SER A 34 -5.95 10.13 18.94
CA SER A 34 -7.01 9.99 17.91
C SER A 34 -7.14 8.57 17.33
N VAL A 35 -6.33 7.62 17.78
CA VAL A 35 -6.45 6.20 17.40
C VAL A 35 -6.88 5.42 18.63
N ALA A 36 -8.16 5.07 18.67
CA ALA A 36 -8.80 4.08 19.53
C ALA A 36 -8.14 3.84 20.90
N THR A 37 -8.68 4.47 21.94
CA THR A 37 -8.45 4.11 23.34
C THR A 37 -8.57 2.59 23.56
N ARG A 38 -7.44 1.91 23.75
CA ARG A 38 -7.36 0.60 24.37
C ARG A 38 -6.12 0.55 25.28
N ASP A 39 -6.40 0.40 26.57
CA ASP A 39 -5.55 0.03 27.70
C ASP A 39 -4.04 0.25 27.54
N LEU A 40 -3.59 1.47 27.85
CA LEU A 40 -2.19 1.77 28.12
C LEU A 40 -1.78 1.17 29.47
N ALA A 41 -1.33 -0.08 29.49
CA ALA A 41 -0.59 -0.62 30.63
C ALA A 41 0.85 -0.07 30.60
N VAL A 42 1.07 1.05 31.28
CA VAL A 42 2.42 1.62 31.46
C VAL A 42 3.17 0.75 32.47
N ASN A 43 3.97 -0.20 31.99
CA ASN A 43 4.92 -0.93 32.83
C ASN A 43 6.16 -0.04 33.04
N PHE A 44 6.46 0.26 34.31
CA PHE A 44 7.49 1.22 34.77
C PHE A 44 8.94 0.73 34.56
N ASN A 45 9.26 0.17 33.39
CA ASN A 45 10.60 -0.29 33.00
C ASN A 45 11.10 0.34 31.68
N GLY A 46 10.54 1.49 31.27
CA GLY A 46 11.05 2.25 30.11
C GLY A 46 10.91 1.55 28.75
N ARG A 47 10.06 0.53 28.65
CA ARG A 47 9.80 -0.21 27.41
C ARG A 47 8.36 0.05 26.96
N LEU A 48 8.21 0.90 25.95
CA LEU A 48 6.96 1.06 25.21
C LEU A 48 6.89 -0.09 24.20
N GLU A 49 6.21 -1.16 24.57
CA GLU A 49 5.83 -2.22 23.64
C GLU A 49 4.50 -1.80 23.00
N VAL A 50 4.59 -1.19 21.82
CA VAL A 50 3.40 -0.93 20.99
C VAL A 50 3.08 -2.23 20.27
N GLU A 51 2.25 -3.06 20.90
CA GLU A 51 1.62 -4.20 20.24
C GLU A 51 0.54 -3.65 19.30
N MET A 52 0.91 -3.33 18.05
CA MET A 52 -0.07 -3.09 17.00
C MET A 52 -0.75 -4.43 16.71
N ASP A 53 -2.05 -4.52 16.99
CA ASP A 53 -2.86 -5.71 16.67
C ASP A 53 -3.04 -5.79 15.15
N VAL A 54 -2.07 -6.44 14.48
CA VAL A 54 -1.98 -6.60 13.02
C VAL A 54 -3.11 -7.47 12.43
N LYS A 55 -4.03 -7.98 13.25
CA LYS A 55 -5.05 -8.96 12.83
C LYS A 55 -6.32 -8.40 12.18
N ASN A 56 -6.50 -7.08 12.11
CA ASN A 56 -7.77 -6.49 11.63
C ASN A 56 -7.59 -5.56 10.43
N ILE A 57 -6.94 -6.02 9.35
CA ILE A 57 -6.99 -5.30 8.06
C ILE A 57 -8.38 -5.50 7.44
N VAL A 58 -9.15 -4.41 7.34
CA VAL A 58 -10.46 -4.39 6.68
C VAL A 58 -10.27 -4.04 5.21
N TYR A 59 -10.88 -4.84 4.33
CA TYR A 59 -10.86 -4.62 2.89
C TYR A 59 -12.19 -4.05 2.43
N SER A 60 -12.12 -3.09 1.52
CA SER A 60 -13.30 -2.55 0.84
C SER A 60 -13.68 -3.40 -0.37
N GLU A 61 -14.98 -3.43 -0.66
CA GLU A 61 -15.52 -4.07 -1.85
C GLU A 61 -15.16 -3.29 -3.13
N SER A 62 -15.15 -4.01 -4.25
CA SER A 62 -15.00 -3.46 -5.60
C SER A 62 -16.26 -3.75 -6.40
N ASN A 63 -16.79 -2.76 -7.10
CA ASN A 63 -18.08 -2.86 -7.79
C ASN A 63 -17.99 -2.19 -9.17
N ILE A 64 -18.43 -2.85 -10.23
CA ILE A 64 -18.41 -2.22 -11.56
C ILE A 64 -19.41 -1.06 -11.64
N SER A 65 -18.95 0.09 -12.14
CA SER A 65 -19.81 1.25 -12.37
C SER A 65 -20.51 1.20 -13.73
N SER A 66 -21.71 1.81 -13.78
CA SER A 66 -22.43 2.13 -15.01
C SER A 66 -22.01 3.46 -15.64
N GLN A 67 -21.18 4.25 -14.95
CA GLN A 67 -20.68 5.57 -15.34
C GLN A 67 -19.16 5.67 -15.12
N PRO A 68 -18.35 4.89 -15.85
CA PRO A 68 -16.90 4.88 -15.66
C PRO A 68 -16.31 6.27 -15.93
N ALA A 69 -15.25 6.62 -15.19
CA ALA A 69 -14.56 7.88 -15.32
C ALA A 69 -14.04 8.08 -16.77
N ALA A 70 -14.31 9.26 -17.32
CA ALA A 70 -13.81 9.64 -18.63
C ALA A 70 -12.30 9.93 -18.57
N VAL A 71 -11.54 9.37 -19.52
CA VAL A 71 -10.10 9.62 -19.64
C VAL A 71 -9.81 10.26 -20.99
N LEU A 72 -8.95 11.28 -21.01
CA LEU A 72 -8.66 12.08 -22.20
C LEU A 72 -7.91 11.25 -23.26
N PRO A 73 -8.24 11.43 -24.56
CA PRO A 73 -7.80 10.53 -25.64
C PRO A 73 -6.38 10.77 -26.16
N SER A 74 -5.49 11.40 -25.38
CA SER A 74 -4.16 11.80 -25.87
C SER A 74 -3.17 10.64 -26.03
N TYR A 75 -3.47 9.46 -25.51
CA TYR A 75 -2.61 8.28 -25.60
C TYR A 75 -2.84 7.48 -26.88
N GLN A 76 -1.77 6.86 -27.38
CA GLN A 76 -1.81 6.04 -28.60
C GLN A 76 -2.29 4.61 -28.33
N TYR A 77 -2.23 4.19 -27.07
CA TYR A 77 -2.74 2.92 -26.58
C TYR A 77 -3.56 3.14 -25.30
N ASP A 78 -4.66 2.42 -25.21
CA ASP A 78 -5.55 2.33 -24.05
C ASP A 78 -6.02 0.87 -23.94
N SER A 79 -5.69 0.22 -22.82
CA SER A 79 -6.07 -1.18 -22.61
C SER A 79 -7.57 -1.38 -22.34
N GLY A 80 -8.30 -0.31 -22.01
CA GLY A 80 -9.57 -0.43 -21.30
C GLY A 80 -9.39 -0.98 -19.88
N TRP A 81 -10.50 -1.15 -19.17
CA TRP A 81 -10.51 -1.70 -17.82
C TRP A 81 -10.28 -3.21 -17.83
N TYR A 82 -9.27 -3.67 -17.09
CA TYR A 82 -8.91 -5.07 -16.95
C TYR A 82 -9.08 -5.51 -15.48
N PRO A 83 -9.93 -6.51 -15.20
CA PRO A 83 -10.16 -6.96 -13.83
C PRO A 83 -8.93 -7.63 -13.24
N ALA A 84 -8.65 -7.34 -11.98
CA ALA A 84 -7.53 -7.90 -11.25
C ALA A 84 -7.91 -8.30 -9.82
N ASP A 85 -7.13 -9.24 -9.27
CA ASP A 85 -7.20 -9.76 -7.91
C ASP A 85 -5.79 -10.20 -7.50
N ASN A 86 -5.53 -10.28 -6.21
CA ASN A 86 -4.28 -10.78 -5.64
C ASN A 86 -4.43 -12.18 -5.04
N LYS A 87 -5.28 -13.05 -5.61
CA LYS A 87 -5.48 -14.41 -5.06
C LYS A 87 -4.36 -15.37 -5.43
N ILE A 88 -3.71 -15.14 -6.58
CA ILE A 88 -2.59 -15.94 -7.08
C ILE A 88 -1.54 -15.03 -7.72
N ASN A 89 -0.28 -15.48 -7.69
CA ASN A 89 0.79 -14.87 -8.48
C ASN A 89 0.48 -14.98 -9.97
N ARG A 90 0.43 -13.83 -10.66
CA ARG A 90 0.18 -13.80 -12.10
C ARG A 90 0.71 -12.54 -12.78
N ASN A 91 0.90 -12.63 -14.09
CA ASN A 91 1.15 -11.47 -14.92
C ASN A 91 -0.13 -11.05 -15.63
N LEU A 92 -0.46 -9.76 -15.55
CA LEU A 92 -1.44 -9.13 -16.43
C LEU A 92 -0.69 -8.64 -17.67
N LEU A 93 -1.07 -9.16 -18.83
CA LEU A 93 -0.40 -8.86 -20.09
C LEU A 93 -1.27 -7.95 -20.96
N PHE A 94 -0.74 -6.78 -21.30
CA PHE A 94 -1.38 -5.76 -22.12
C PHE A 94 -0.65 -5.63 -23.45
N THR A 95 -1.07 -6.42 -24.44
CA THR A 95 -0.51 -6.37 -25.79
C THR A 95 -0.91 -5.06 -26.47
N HIS A 96 0.06 -4.38 -27.09
CA HIS A 96 -0.15 -3.14 -27.81
C HIS A 96 0.49 -3.16 -29.21
N GLY A 97 -0.07 -2.36 -30.12
CA GLY A 97 0.38 -2.27 -31.53
C GLY A 97 1.41 -1.18 -31.82
N LEU A 98 2.02 -0.56 -30.80
CA LEU A 98 2.89 0.62 -30.97
C LEU A 98 4.16 0.35 -31.79
N GLY A 99 4.69 -0.89 -31.78
CA GLY A 99 5.90 -1.26 -32.51
C GLY A 99 7.21 -0.76 -31.89
N TYR A 100 7.15 -0.15 -30.71
CA TYR A 100 8.27 0.27 -29.89
C TYR A 100 7.87 0.19 -28.40
N ALA A 101 8.85 0.16 -27.51
CA ALA A 101 8.60 0.18 -26.07
C ALA A 101 8.16 1.60 -25.67
N PRO A 102 6.93 1.81 -25.19
CA PRO A 102 6.46 3.14 -24.83
C PRO A 102 7.30 3.75 -23.71
N THR A 103 7.62 5.04 -23.85
CA THR A 103 8.33 5.82 -22.82
C THR A 103 7.38 6.61 -21.93
N ASP A 104 6.21 6.96 -22.46
CA ASP A 104 5.12 7.57 -21.71
C ASP A 104 4.08 6.50 -21.34
N ILE A 105 3.97 6.19 -20.05
CA ILE A 105 3.02 5.20 -19.53
C ILE A 105 2.29 5.78 -18.33
N SER A 106 0.97 5.65 -18.34
CA SER A 106 0.12 5.94 -17.18
C SER A 106 -0.70 4.72 -16.85
N ILE A 107 -0.65 4.29 -15.60
CA ILE A 107 -1.41 3.15 -15.09
C ILE A 107 -2.29 3.67 -13.97
N VAL A 108 -3.56 3.29 -14.00
CA VAL A 108 -4.50 3.61 -12.93
C VAL A 108 -5.10 2.34 -12.37
N PHE A 109 -5.23 2.29 -11.04
CA PHE A 109 -6.09 1.35 -10.36
C PHE A 109 -7.44 2.01 -10.12
N SER A 110 -8.50 1.20 -10.17
CA SER A 110 -9.82 1.61 -9.72
C SER A 110 -10.55 0.44 -9.07
N PRO A 111 -11.15 0.62 -7.88
CA PRO A 111 -12.01 -0.40 -7.29
C PRO A 111 -13.37 -0.46 -8.00
N ASP A 112 -13.78 0.59 -8.72
CA ASP A 112 -15.13 0.71 -9.25
C ASP A 112 -15.27 1.32 -10.65
N GLN A 113 -14.15 1.65 -11.29
CA GLN A 113 -14.05 2.37 -12.56
C GLN A 113 -14.46 3.85 -12.50
N GLU A 114 -14.86 4.38 -11.33
CA GLU A 114 -15.15 5.80 -11.10
C GLU A 114 -14.00 6.50 -10.37
N ARG A 115 -13.54 5.91 -9.28
CA ARG A 115 -12.44 6.43 -8.46
C ARG A 115 -11.12 5.97 -9.03
N LEU A 116 -10.30 6.91 -9.46
CA LEU A 116 -9.01 6.64 -10.10
C LEU A 116 -7.88 6.88 -9.11
N TYR A 117 -7.06 5.85 -8.91
CA TYR A 117 -5.82 5.94 -8.15
C TYR A 117 -4.65 5.78 -9.13
N PRO A 118 -3.93 6.86 -9.46
CA PRO A 118 -2.73 6.77 -10.26
C PRO A 118 -1.73 5.84 -9.59
N LEU A 119 -1.22 4.90 -10.38
CA LEU A 119 -0.24 3.95 -9.89
C LEU A 119 1.13 4.63 -9.84
N ILE A 120 1.47 5.12 -8.67
CA ILE A 120 2.80 5.63 -8.37
C ILE A 120 3.55 4.50 -7.70
N TRP A 121 4.67 4.06 -8.28
CA TRP A 121 5.49 3.01 -7.67
C TRP A 121 5.98 3.51 -6.32
N SER A 122 5.39 2.96 -5.26
CA SER A 122 5.56 3.51 -3.92
C SER A 122 6.80 2.95 -3.24
N TRP A 123 7.45 3.80 -2.46
CA TRP A 123 8.52 3.45 -1.52
C TRP A 123 8.03 2.58 -0.34
N SER A 124 6.71 2.52 -0.11
CA SER A 124 6.06 1.74 0.95
C SER A 124 5.20 0.63 0.34
N TYR A 125 5.89 -0.22 -0.42
CA TYR A 125 5.30 -1.31 -1.19
C TYR A 125 4.43 -2.27 -0.36
N GLN A 126 4.61 -2.36 0.98
CA GLN A 126 3.79 -3.23 1.83
C GLN A 126 2.33 -2.76 1.97
N TRP A 127 2.07 -1.48 1.76
CA TRP A 127 0.73 -0.89 1.93
C TRP A 127 0.11 -0.45 0.61
N SER A 128 0.92 0.04 -0.34
CA SER A 128 0.41 0.51 -1.64
C SER A 128 -0.08 -0.63 -2.55
N GLY A 129 0.42 -1.85 -2.35
CA GLY A 129 0.01 -3.04 -3.11
C GLY A 129 0.73 -3.21 -4.44
N ASN A 130 -0.01 -3.78 -5.41
CA ASN A 130 0.47 -4.26 -6.70
C ASN A 130 0.35 -3.21 -7.83
N PRO A 131 1.05 -3.42 -8.96
CA PRO A 131 1.99 -4.51 -9.25
C PRO A 131 3.34 -4.34 -8.55
N VAL A 132 4.04 -5.46 -8.35
CA VAL A 132 5.41 -5.48 -7.80
C VAL A 132 6.46 -5.17 -8.86
N THR A 133 6.14 -5.41 -10.12
CA THR A 133 7.02 -5.12 -11.27
C THR A 133 6.17 -4.69 -12.46
N ILE A 134 6.68 -3.72 -13.20
CA ILE A 134 6.15 -3.30 -14.50
C ILE A 134 7.26 -3.55 -15.53
N LEU A 135 6.96 -4.37 -16.55
CA LEU A 135 7.85 -4.59 -17.69
C LEU A 135 7.22 -4.01 -18.94
N VAL A 136 8.02 -3.28 -19.71
CA VAL A 136 7.60 -2.64 -20.95
C VAL A 136 8.48 -3.16 -22.08
N THR A 137 7.84 -3.58 -23.16
CA THR A 137 8.50 -4.11 -24.36
C THR A 137 7.92 -3.47 -25.61
N ALA A 138 8.47 -3.78 -26.78
CA ALA A 138 7.96 -3.25 -28.04
C ALA A 138 6.53 -3.71 -28.40
N THR A 139 6.03 -4.75 -27.74
CA THR A 139 4.75 -5.40 -28.08
C THR A 139 3.79 -5.50 -26.91
N ALA A 140 4.24 -5.30 -25.67
CA ALA A 140 3.40 -5.45 -24.50
C ALA A 140 3.91 -4.69 -23.28
N ILE A 141 2.96 -4.35 -22.42
CA ILE A 141 3.18 -3.93 -21.04
C ILE A 141 2.71 -5.07 -20.13
N THR A 142 3.53 -5.45 -19.16
CA THR A 142 3.25 -6.54 -18.21
C THR A 142 3.24 -6.00 -16.80
N LEU A 143 2.16 -6.26 -16.07
CA LEU A 143 2.04 -5.98 -14.63
C LEU A 143 2.14 -7.29 -13.85
N SER A 144 3.17 -7.44 -13.04
CA SER A 144 3.32 -8.62 -12.18
C SER A 144 2.54 -8.42 -10.89
N ILE A 145 1.48 -9.21 -10.73
CA ILE A 145 0.65 -9.27 -9.54
C ILE A 145 1.18 -10.38 -8.65
N TRP A 146 1.58 -10.00 -7.45
CA TRP A 146 1.94 -10.90 -6.39
C TRP A 146 0.72 -11.13 -5.47
N ASP A 147 0.47 -12.37 -5.10
CA ASP A 147 -0.65 -12.78 -4.25
C ASP A 147 -0.52 -12.31 -2.80
N GLY A 148 0.68 -11.85 -2.43
CA GLY A 148 0.94 -11.37 -1.09
C GLY A 148 0.91 -12.47 -0.05
N SER A 149 0.94 -13.77 -0.43
CA SER A 149 0.62 -14.92 0.43
C SER A 149 1.44 -15.04 1.71
N GLU A 150 2.65 -14.47 1.77
CA GLU A 150 3.41 -14.27 3.01
C GLU A 150 4.64 -13.39 2.74
N GLU A 151 4.90 -12.41 3.62
CA GLU A 151 6.22 -11.76 3.68
C GLU A 151 7.20 -12.63 4.48
N ALA A 152 8.50 -12.51 4.15
CA ALA A 152 9.55 -13.26 4.85
C ALA A 152 9.64 -12.94 6.37
N ASP A 153 9.06 -11.83 6.80
CA ASP A 153 9.01 -11.37 8.19
C ASP A 153 7.70 -11.74 8.93
N GLY A 154 6.78 -12.45 8.26
CA GLY A 154 5.49 -12.85 8.84
C GLY A 154 4.48 -11.71 8.96
N SER A 155 4.74 -10.55 8.36
CA SER A 155 3.78 -9.45 8.26
C SER A 155 2.63 -9.81 7.29
N PRO A 156 1.45 -9.19 7.44
CA PRO A 156 0.23 -9.65 6.80
C PRO A 156 0.24 -9.46 5.28
N LEU A 157 -0.60 -10.29 4.64
CA LEU A 157 -0.91 -10.30 3.21
C LEU A 157 -1.09 -8.89 2.62
N ARG A 158 -0.35 -8.60 1.54
CA ARG A 158 -0.42 -7.30 0.86
C ARG A 158 -1.69 -7.12 0.04
N PRO A 159 -2.26 -5.92 -0.04
CA PRO A 159 -3.43 -5.67 -0.87
C PRO A 159 -3.11 -5.73 -2.37
N LEU A 160 -4.14 -5.87 -3.21
CA LEU A 160 -4.00 -5.57 -4.63
C LEU A 160 -3.69 -4.08 -4.82
N HIS A 161 -4.35 -3.21 -4.05
CA HIS A 161 -4.04 -1.79 -3.99
C HIS A 161 -4.41 -1.21 -2.62
N GLY A 162 -3.68 -0.19 -2.18
CA GLY A 162 -3.98 0.57 -0.98
C GLY A 162 -3.86 2.07 -1.22
N ALA A 163 -4.77 2.83 -0.62
CA ALA A 163 -4.76 4.29 -0.67
C ALA A 163 -4.78 4.88 0.75
N TRP A 164 -3.85 5.81 1.02
CA TRP A 164 -3.79 6.54 2.28
C TRP A 164 -4.63 7.82 2.18
N ASP A 165 -5.57 7.99 3.11
CA ASP A 165 -6.27 9.25 3.32
C ASP A 165 -5.61 10.01 4.49
N GLY A 166 -4.92 11.10 4.15
CA GLY A 166 -4.25 11.94 5.13
C GLY A 166 -5.18 12.77 6.02
N GLN A 167 -6.44 12.98 5.62
CA GLN A 167 -7.44 13.67 6.44
C GLN A 167 -8.07 12.71 7.45
N ALA A 168 -8.41 11.51 7.00
CA ALA A 168 -8.94 10.47 7.88
C ALA A 168 -7.86 9.80 8.74
N GLY A 169 -6.58 9.94 8.35
CA GLY A 169 -5.47 9.26 9.01
C GLY A 169 -5.58 7.74 8.90
N SER A 170 -6.11 7.23 7.78
CA SER A 170 -6.41 5.81 7.60
C SER A 170 -6.13 5.30 6.19
N TRP A 171 -5.80 4.02 6.09
CA TRP A 171 -5.67 3.31 4.81
C TRP A 171 -7.00 2.67 4.40
N THR A 172 -7.27 2.68 3.10
CA THR A 172 -8.26 1.82 2.46
C THR A 172 -7.55 0.78 1.61
N PHE A 173 -7.98 -0.48 1.69
CA PHE A 173 -7.34 -1.60 1.01
C PHE A 173 -8.33 -2.39 0.15
N TRP A 174 -7.88 -2.85 -1.01
CA TRP A 174 -8.66 -3.68 -1.94
C TRP A 174 -7.89 -4.95 -2.31
N LYS A 175 -8.59 -6.08 -2.43
CA LYS A 175 -8.05 -7.37 -2.92
C LYS A 175 -8.35 -7.64 -4.39
N GLU A 176 -9.27 -6.88 -4.94
CA GLU A 176 -9.74 -6.96 -6.31
C GLU A 176 -10.04 -5.55 -6.81
N GLY A 177 -10.26 -5.42 -8.11
CA GLY A 177 -10.52 -4.14 -8.77
C GLY A 177 -10.13 -4.20 -10.23
N TYR A 178 -9.75 -3.05 -10.79
CA TYR A 178 -9.46 -2.92 -12.22
C TYR A 178 -8.20 -2.11 -12.44
N PHE A 179 -7.35 -2.55 -13.36
CA PHE A 179 -6.27 -1.74 -13.91
C PHE A 179 -6.64 -1.24 -15.30
N ARG A 180 -6.16 -0.06 -15.64
CA ARG A 180 -6.17 0.45 -17.01
C ARG A 180 -4.83 1.08 -17.32
N VAL A 181 -4.30 0.75 -18.48
CA VAL A 181 -2.97 1.12 -18.94
C VAL A 181 -3.12 2.00 -20.16
N PHE A 182 -2.49 3.17 -20.10
CA PHE A 182 -2.33 4.09 -21.19
C PHE A 182 -0.87 4.16 -21.58
N ALA A 183 -0.60 4.21 -22.88
CA ALA A 183 0.77 4.30 -23.36
C ALA A 183 0.91 5.10 -24.66
N SER A 184 2.05 5.74 -24.79
CA SER A 184 2.49 6.46 -26.00
C SER A 184 4.01 6.47 -26.09
N ARG A 185 4.53 7.03 -27.18
CA ARG A 185 5.93 7.46 -27.22
C ARG A 185 6.16 8.54 -26.17
#